data_AF-A0A9E4S937-F1
#
_entry.id   AF-A0A9E4S937-F1
#
_cell.length_a   1.000
_cell.length_b   1.000
_cell.length_c   1.000
_cell.angle_alpha   90.00
_cell.angle_beta   90.00
_cell.angle_gamma   90.00
#
_symmetry.space_group_name_H-M   'P 1'
#
loop_
_entity.id
_entity.type
_entity.pdbx_description
1 polymer ?
#
loop_
_entity_poly.entity_id
_entity_poly.type
_entity_poly.pdbx_seq_one_letter_code
_entity_poly.pdbx_strand_id
1 'polypeptide(L)'
;PFLTQLARSGLALNMLLTGNISGIQDYYEALKPHRGQWLAWASVDQVLGQICRATGLLDRAVEHFESAMDVSRKSGYRAYLPRLGLLYSGTLLERRGDGDQEHAQTLIDEALVTAGELGMRPMLEQLTQLQDEIPATGRAAASNPAGLTQREADVIRLIAQGKTDREIAEELIIAIRTVTTHVGNILNKTGAANRAEAASFATRHGLD
;
A
#
# COMPACT_ATOMS: atom_id res chain seq x y z
N PRO A 1 -22.20 24.02 1.63
CA PRO A 1 -21.99 24.28 0.18
C PRO A 1 -20.91 23.35 -0.39
N PHE A 2 -21.00 22.95 -1.66
CA PHE A 2 -20.06 22.01 -2.30
C PHE A 2 -18.59 22.45 -2.20
N LEU A 3 -18.32 23.74 -2.45
CA LEU A 3 -16.97 24.32 -2.33
C LEU A 3 -16.39 24.20 -0.92
N THR A 4 -17.23 24.28 0.12
CA THR A 4 -16.81 24.08 1.51
C THR A 4 -16.35 22.64 1.75
N GLN A 5 -17.01 21.66 1.16
CA GLN A 5 -16.65 20.24 1.28
C GLN A 5 -15.34 19.95 0.54
N LEU A 6 -15.17 20.51 -0.67
CA LEU A 6 -13.92 20.47 -1.42
C LEU A 6 -12.75 21.02 -0.60
N ALA A 7 -12.92 22.21 -0.01
CA ALA A 7 -11.89 22.85 0.81
C ALA A 7 -11.54 22.03 2.07
N ARG A 8 -12.56 21.57 2.82
CA ARG A 8 -12.37 20.70 3.99
C ARG A 8 -11.64 19.41 3.65
N SER A 9 -12.01 18.80 2.52
CA SER A 9 -11.37 17.56 2.04
C SER A 9 -9.91 17.80 1.66
N GLY A 10 -9.61 18.90 0.96
CA GLY A 10 -8.23 19.27 0.62
C GLY A 10 -7.37 19.52 1.86
N LEU A 11 -7.90 20.23 2.85
CA LEU A 11 -7.20 20.48 4.12
C LEU A 11 -6.94 19.19 4.90
N ALA A 12 -7.95 18.32 5.02
CA ALA A 12 -7.79 17.02 5.68
C ALA A 12 -6.74 16.16 4.99
N LEU A 13 -6.74 16.10 3.65
CA LEU A 13 -5.70 15.39 2.89
C LEU A 13 -4.31 16.00 3.10
N ASN A 14 -4.18 17.32 3.17
CA ASN A 14 -2.91 17.96 3.48
C ASN A 14 -2.41 17.62 4.89
N MET A 15 -3.29 17.58 5.88
CA MET A 15 -2.97 17.15 7.24
C MET A 15 -2.46 15.70 7.27
N LEU A 16 -3.11 14.80 6.54
CA LEU A 16 -2.68 13.41 6.37
C LEU A 16 -1.29 13.32 5.71
N LEU A 17 -1.08 14.07 4.63
CA LEU A 17 0.19 14.08 3.90
C LEU A 17 1.37 14.63 4.73
N THR A 18 1.11 15.59 5.60
CA THR A 18 2.14 16.21 6.45
C THR A 18 2.32 15.50 7.79
N GLY A 19 1.49 14.49 8.10
CA GLY A 19 1.49 13.81 9.40
C GLY A 19 0.95 14.65 10.56
N ASN A 20 0.53 15.90 10.32
CA ASN A 20 -0.07 16.76 11.34
C ASN A 20 -1.57 16.49 11.44
N ILE A 21 -1.92 15.42 12.17
CA ILE A 21 -3.32 14.97 12.33
C ILE A 21 -4.03 15.62 13.53
N SER A 22 -3.42 16.60 14.19
CA SER A 22 -4.05 17.31 15.31
C SER A 22 -5.31 18.05 14.84
N GLY A 23 -6.47 17.75 15.43
CA GLY A 23 -7.74 18.33 15.03
C GLY A 23 -8.37 17.70 13.77
N ILE A 24 -7.81 16.61 13.23
CA ILE A 24 -8.37 15.96 12.03
C ILE A 24 -9.80 15.43 12.24
N GLN A 25 -10.19 15.18 13.50
CA GLN A 25 -11.53 14.72 13.86
C GLN A 25 -12.62 15.77 13.54
N ASP A 26 -12.31 17.06 13.59
CA ASP A 26 -13.27 18.11 13.24
C ASP A 26 -13.64 18.03 11.76
N TYR A 27 -12.67 17.67 10.91
CA TYR A 27 -12.90 17.44 9.48
C TYR A 27 -13.71 16.17 9.25
N TYR A 28 -13.48 15.12 10.03
CA TYR A 28 -14.29 13.90 9.98
C TYR A 28 -15.77 14.20 10.25
N GLU A 29 -16.08 14.86 11.37
CA GLU A 29 -17.47 15.19 11.73
C GLU A 29 -18.10 16.15 10.72
N ALA A 30 -17.33 17.08 10.18
CA ALA A 30 -17.79 18.03 9.17
C ALA A 30 -18.06 17.41 7.78
N LEU A 31 -17.38 16.31 7.44
CA LEU A 31 -17.52 15.61 6.16
C LEU A 31 -18.49 14.43 6.21
N LYS A 32 -18.66 13.80 7.39
CA LYS A 32 -19.52 12.63 7.60
C LYS A 32 -20.97 12.77 7.07
N PRO A 33 -21.65 13.93 7.17
CA PRO A 33 -22.99 14.10 6.60
C PRO A 33 -23.04 14.05 5.06
N HIS A 34 -21.88 14.03 4.39
CA HIS A 34 -21.74 14.13 2.93
C HIS A 34 -21.19 12.85 2.29
N ARG A 35 -21.32 11.70 2.98
CA ARG A 35 -21.00 10.38 2.41
C ARG A 35 -21.71 10.14 1.07
N GLY A 36 -21.07 9.37 0.21
CA GLY A 36 -21.50 9.08 -1.16
C GLY A 36 -21.20 10.17 -2.17
N GLN A 37 -20.80 11.37 -1.73
CA GLN A 37 -20.62 12.51 -2.61
C GLN A 37 -19.27 12.47 -3.34
N TRP A 38 -19.31 12.64 -4.66
CA TRP A 38 -18.12 12.85 -5.49
C TRP A 38 -17.71 14.32 -5.45
N LEU A 39 -16.40 14.58 -5.30
CA LEU A 39 -15.86 15.94 -5.21
C LEU A 39 -15.20 16.36 -6.52
N ALA A 40 -14.20 15.62 -6.98
CA ALA A 40 -13.55 15.78 -8.30
C ALA A 40 -12.42 14.76 -8.46
N TRP A 41 -11.50 14.76 -7.49
CA TRP A 41 -10.34 13.87 -7.42
C TRP A 41 -10.49 12.77 -6.37
N ALA A 42 -11.60 12.79 -5.63
CA ALA A 42 -11.93 11.82 -4.60
C ALA A 42 -13.44 11.82 -4.30
N SER A 43 -13.90 10.75 -3.66
CA SER A 43 -15.16 10.73 -2.91
C SER A 43 -14.94 11.21 -1.47
N VAL A 44 -16.01 11.71 -0.84
CA VAL A 44 -15.99 12.04 0.59
C VAL A 44 -15.62 10.80 1.43
N ASP A 45 -16.14 9.62 1.09
CA ASP A 45 -15.82 8.39 1.81
C ASP A 45 -14.33 8.02 1.72
N GLN A 46 -13.64 8.27 0.60
CA GLN A 46 -12.18 8.05 0.56
C GLN A 46 -11.43 8.92 1.58
N VAL A 47 -11.87 10.17 1.76
CA VAL A 47 -11.24 11.09 2.74
C VAL A 47 -11.54 10.62 4.16
N LEU A 48 -12.79 10.25 4.45
CA LEU A 48 -13.18 9.71 5.75
C LEU A 48 -12.43 8.42 6.09
N GLY A 49 -12.25 7.52 5.10
CA GLY A 49 -11.46 6.29 5.25
C GLY A 49 -10.01 6.56 5.63
N GLN A 50 -9.36 7.52 4.97
CA GLN A 50 -7.98 7.91 5.31
C GLN A 50 -7.88 8.57 6.70
N ILE A 51 -8.87 9.39 7.10
CA ILE A 51 -8.90 9.96 8.45
C ILE A 51 -9.04 8.85 9.49
N CYS A 52 -9.97 7.91 9.29
CA CYS A 52 -10.16 6.77 10.19
C CYS A 52 -8.90 5.92 10.29
N ARG A 53 -8.24 5.63 9.16
CA ARG A 53 -6.97 4.91 9.16
C ARG A 53 -5.91 5.63 9.97
N ALA A 54 -5.68 6.91 9.71
CA ALA A 54 -4.68 7.71 10.41
C ALA A 54 -4.95 7.89 11.92
N THR A 55 -6.19 7.70 12.35
CA THR A 55 -6.60 7.76 13.76
C THR A 55 -6.72 6.38 14.42
N GLY A 56 -6.34 5.30 13.71
CA GLY A 56 -6.37 3.92 14.22
C GLY A 56 -7.75 3.26 14.22
N LEU A 57 -8.78 3.91 13.66
CA LEU A 57 -10.15 3.38 13.56
C LEU A 57 -10.31 2.51 12.30
N LEU A 58 -9.57 1.41 12.23
CA LEU A 58 -9.40 0.62 11.02
C LEU A 58 -10.70 -0.03 10.51
N ASP A 59 -11.60 -0.50 11.39
CA ASP A 59 -12.90 -1.04 10.97
C ASP A 59 -13.75 0.00 10.24
N ARG A 60 -13.83 1.20 10.79
CA ARG A 60 -14.54 2.33 10.15
C ARG A 60 -13.85 2.77 8.87
N ALA A 61 -12.52 2.70 8.82
CA ALA A 61 -11.78 3.02 7.61
C ALA A 61 -12.20 2.09 6.47
N VAL A 62 -12.30 0.79 6.75
CA VAL A 62 -12.77 -0.22 5.79
C VAL A 62 -14.20 0.07 5.31
N GLU A 63 -15.15 0.35 6.19
CA GLU A 63 -16.53 0.71 5.81
C GLU A 63 -16.58 1.90 4.82
N HIS A 64 -15.73 2.90 5.06
CA HIS A 64 -15.62 4.08 4.19
C HIS A 64 -14.96 3.74 2.85
N PHE A 65 -13.91 2.90 2.83
CA PHE A 65 -13.29 2.49 1.58
C PHE A 65 -14.19 1.60 0.72
N GLU A 66 -14.99 0.73 1.33
CA GLU A 66 -16.03 -0.04 0.62
C GLU A 66 -17.05 0.91 -0.04
N SER A 67 -17.53 1.89 0.72
CA SER A 67 -18.46 2.91 0.22
C SER A 67 -17.84 3.70 -0.94
N ALA A 68 -16.56 4.06 -0.84
CA ALA A 68 -15.84 4.76 -1.90
C ALA A 68 -15.70 3.89 -3.16
N MET A 69 -15.42 2.59 -3.01
CA MET A 69 -15.26 1.65 -4.12
C MET A 69 -16.56 1.49 -4.90
N ASP A 70 -17.67 1.36 -4.19
CA ASP A 70 -19.01 1.29 -4.77
C ASP A 70 -19.35 2.52 -5.61
N VAL A 71 -19.09 3.71 -5.08
CA VAL A 71 -19.31 4.97 -5.81
C VAL A 71 -18.44 5.02 -7.07
N SER A 72 -17.15 4.71 -6.97
CA SER A 72 -16.23 4.78 -8.10
C SER A 72 -16.57 3.78 -9.22
N ARG A 73 -16.98 2.56 -8.86
CA ARG A 73 -17.44 1.54 -9.82
C ARG A 73 -18.74 1.98 -10.51
N LYS A 74 -19.72 2.49 -9.77
CA LYS A 74 -21.01 2.95 -10.33
C LYS A 74 -20.86 4.19 -11.23
N SER A 75 -19.95 5.09 -10.90
CA SER A 75 -19.75 6.33 -11.66
C SER A 75 -18.78 6.21 -12.85
N GLY A 76 -18.18 5.03 -13.07
CA GLY A 76 -17.31 4.78 -14.22
C GLY A 76 -15.94 5.46 -14.18
N TYR A 77 -15.50 5.94 -13.02
CA TYR A 77 -14.22 6.64 -12.84
C TYR A 77 -13.03 5.65 -12.75
N ARG A 78 -12.78 4.88 -13.82
CA ARG A 78 -11.72 3.84 -13.85
C ARG A 78 -10.35 4.35 -13.43
N ALA A 79 -9.97 5.57 -13.84
CA ALA A 79 -8.66 6.15 -13.52
C ALA A 79 -8.41 6.38 -12.02
N TYR A 80 -9.47 6.34 -11.21
CA TYR A 80 -9.39 6.51 -9.77
C TYR A 80 -9.24 5.18 -9.02
N LEU A 81 -9.63 4.05 -9.64
CA LEU A 81 -9.60 2.73 -9.00
C LEU A 81 -8.20 2.32 -8.50
N PRO A 82 -7.10 2.55 -9.23
CA PRO A 82 -5.78 2.13 -8.74
C PRO A 82 -5.38 2.78 -7.41
N ARG A 83 -5.67 4.09 -7.26
CA ARG A 83 -5.38 4.82 -6.03
C ARG A 83 -6.23 4.32 -4.87
N LEU A 84 -7.51 4.10 -5.12
CA LEU A 84 -8.43 3.63 -4.09
C LEU A 84 -8.10 2.19 -3.67
N GLY A 85 -7.75 1.33 -4.62
CA GLY A 85 -7.27 -0.03 -4.38
C GLY A 85 -6.03 -0.04 -3.49
N LEU A 86 -5.04 0.82 -3.77
CA LEU A 86 -3.83 0.96 -2.93
C LEU A 86 -4.18 1.39 -1.48
N LEU A 87 -5.02 2.42 -1.32
CA LEU A 87 -5.41 2.90 0.01
C LEU A 87 -6.19 1.85 0.80
N TYR A 88 -7.11 1.15 0.13
CA TYR A 88 -7.99 0.19 0.77
C TYR A 88 -7.24 -1.09 1.15
N SER A 89 -6.49 -1.69 0.21
CA SER A 89 -5.65 -2.87 0.49
C SER A 89 -4.64 -2.60 1.60
N GLY A 90 -3.98 -1.45 1.60
CA GLY A 90 -3.07 -1.07 2.69
C GLY A 90 -3.76 -0.97 4.06
N THR A 91 -5.05 -0.59 4.09
CA THR A 91 -5.83 -0.54 5.33
C THR A 91 -6.20 -1.94 5.83
N LEU A 92 -6.56 -2.85 4.92
CA LEU A 92 -6.85 -4.25 5.24
C LEU A 92 -5.61 -4.96 5.81
N LEU A 93 -4.45 -4.76 5.19
CA LEU A 93 -3.19 -5.34 5.67
C LEU A 93 -2.74 -4.77 7.04
N GLU A 94 -3.12 -3.52 7.34
CA GLU A 94 -2.91 -2.91 8.65
C GLU A 94 -3.87 -3.47 9.71
N ARG A 95 -5.14 -3.70 9.34
CA ARG A 95 -6.20 -4.20 10.23
C ARG A 95 -6.00 -5.65 10.64
N ARG A 96 -5.56 -6.51 9.70
CA ARG A 96 -5.31 -7.94 9.92
C ARG A 96 -6.51 -8.72 10.47
N GLY A 97 -7.72 -8.39 10.03
CA GLY A 97 -8.93 -9.16 10.30
C GLY A 97 -9.02 -10.41 9.41
N ASP A 98 -9.98 -11.28 9.73
CA ASP A 98 -10.23 -12.50 8.97
C ASP A 98 -10.64 -12.17 7.52
N GLY A 99 -9.94 -12.76 6.55
CA GLY A 99 -10.17 -12.53 5.11
C GLY A 99 -9.55 -11.26 4.53
N ASP A 100 -8.93 -10.39 5.35
CA ASP A 100 -8.35 -9.12 4.89
C ASP A 100 -7.24 -9.31 3.87
N GLN A 101 -6.44 -10.35 4.04
CA GLN A 101 -5.33 -10.63 3.16
C GLN A 101 -5.82 -11.03 1.75
N GLU A 102 -6.84 -11.90 1.68
CA GLU A 102 -7.45 -12.33 0.41
C GLU A 102 -8.15 -11.15 -0.29
N HIS A 103 -8.84 -10.32 0.49
CA HIS A 103 -9.51 -9.13 -0.02
C HIS A 103 -8.50 -8.09 -0.52
N ALA A 104 -7.42 -7.83 0.24
CA ALA A 104 -6.33 -6.95 -0.18
C ALA A 104 -5.69 -7.42 -1.48
N GLN A 105 -5.42 -8.73 -1.60
CA GLN A 105 -4.86 -9.32 -2.81
C GLN A 105 -5.78 -9.07 -4.03
N THR A 106 -7.09 -9.32 -3.88
CA THR A 106 -8.07 -9.10 -4.95
C THR A 106 -8.08 -7.64 -5.41
N LEU A 107 -8.03 -6.69 -4.46
CA LEU A 107 -8.02 -5.26 -4.76
C LEU A 107 -6.72 -4.82 -5.47
N ILE A 108 -5.58 -5.38 -5.06
CA ILE A 108 -4.29 -5.10 -5.70
C ILE A 108 -4.28 -5.63 -7.12
N ASP A 109 -4.77 -6.85 -7.35
CA ASP A 109 -4.82 -7.45 -8.69
C ASP A 109 -5.69 -6.62 -9.65
N GLU A 110 -6.87 -6.18 -9.22
CA GLU A 110 -7.75 -5.28 -10.00
C GLU A 110 -7.07 -3.93 -10.28
N ALA A 111 -6.40 -3.36 -9.27
CA ALA A 111 -5.71 -2.09 -9.36
C ALA A 111 -4.50 -2.15 -10.31
N LEU A 112 -3.73 -3.25 -10.30
CA LEU A 112 -2.59 -3.49 -11.19
C LEU A 112 -3.02 -3.56 -12.65
N VAL A 113 -4.09 -4.31 -12.96
CA VAL A 113 -4.65 -4.39 -14.31
C VAL A 113 -5.05 -3.00 -14.80
N THR A 114 -5.81 -2.25 -13.98
CA THR A 114 -6.28 -0.92 -14.36
C THR A 114 -5.13 0.09 -14.51
N ALA A 115 -4.15 0.07 -13.61
CA ALA A 115 -2.97 0.93 -13.70
C ALA A 115 -2.11 0.60 -14.93
N GLY A 116 -2.01 -0.68 -15.30
CA GLY A 116 -1.32 -1.16 -16.49
C GLY A 116 -1.95 -0.63 -17.78
N GLU A 117 -3.26 -0.81 -17.93
CA GLU A 117 -4.02 -0.31 -19.08
C GLU A 117 -3.91 1.21 -19.25
N LEU A 118 -3.84 1.96 -18.15
CA LEU A 118 -3.76 3.42 -18.14
C LEU A 118 -2.31 3.96 -18.17
N GLY A 119 -1.30 3.09 -18.17
CA GLY A 119 0.11 3.50 -18.17
C GLY A 119 0.53 4.24 -16.90
N MET A 120 -0.13 4.01 -15.75
CA MET A 120 0.13 4.67 -14.47
C MET A 120 1.35 4.07 -13.77
N ARG A 121 2.55 4.21 -14.38
CA ARG A 121 3.80 3.61 -13.89
C ARG A 121 4.09 3.80 -12.39
N PRO A 122 3.94 5.02 -11.82
CA PRO A 122 4.18 5.19 -10.37
C PRO A 122 3.20 4.39 -9.50
N MET A 123 1.98 4.18 -9.99
CA MET A 123 0.96 3.40 -9.27
C MET A 123 1.22 1.91 -9.37
N LEU A 124 1.69 1.43 -10.54
CA LEU A 124 2.14 0.04 -10.70
C LEU A 124 3.23 -0.29 -9.70
N GLU A 125 4.26 0.56 -9.58
CA GLU A 125 5.34 0.35 -8.62
C GLU A 125 4.83 0.28 -7.18
N GLN A 126 3.92 1.18 -6.78
CA GLN A 126 3.34 1.18 -5.44
C GLN A 126 2.48 -0.06 -5.15
N LEU A 127 1.70 -0.50 -6.12
CA LEU A 127 0.84 -1.68 -5.99
C LEU A 127 1.66 -2.98 -5.98
N THR A 128 2.69 -3.10 -6.81
CA THR A 128 3.62 -4.23 -6.78
C THR A 128 4.34 -4.30 -5.44
N GLN A 129 4.83 -3.16 -4.94
CA GLN A 129 5.47 -3.12 -3.63
C GLN A 129 4.52 -3.59 -2.52
N LEU A 130 3.25 -3.17 -2.56
CA LEU A 130 2.26 -3.62 -1.58
C LEU A 130 1.91 -5.11 -1.75
N GLN A 131 1.84 -5.61 -2.99
CA GLN A 131 1.66 -7.03 -3.28
C GLN A 131 2.80 -7.86 -2.67
N ASP A 132 4.03 -7.35 -2.76
CA ASP A 132 5.22 -7.96 -2.19
C ASP A 132 5.27 -7.90 -0.66
N GLU A 133 4.36 -7.20 0.01
CA GLU A 133 4.22 -7.23 1.48
C GLU A 133 3.24 -8.31 1.93
N ILE A 134 2.39 -8.80 1.04
CA ILE A 134 1.42 -9.86 1.32
C ILE A 134 2.16 -11.21 1.40
N PRO A 135 2.13 -11.91 2.55
CA PRO A 135 2.65 -13.27 2.64
C PRO A 135 1.93 -14.15 1.63
N ALA A 136 2.63 -15.02 0.90
CA ALA A 136 1.98 -15.95 -0.02
C ALA A 136 1.03 -16.90 0.75
N THR A 137 -0.26 -16.56 0.83
CA THR A 137 -1.28 -17.48 1.35
C THR A 137 -1.59 -18.51 0.28
N GLY A 138 -1.20 -19.76 0.54
CA GLY A 138 -1.92 -20.90 -0.03
C GLY A 138 -1.49 -21.42 -1.40
N ARG A 139 -0.26 -21.16 -1.87
CA ARG A 139 0.33 -21.99 -2.94
C ARG A 139 1.68 -22.49 -2.47
N ALA A 140 1.81 -23.82 -2.35
CA ALA A 140 3.02 -24.53 -2.00
C ALA A 140 4.13 -24.31 -3.06
N ALA A 141 4.71 -23.11 -3.07
CA ALA A 141 5.99 -22.79 -3.67
C ALA A 141 6.89 -22.42 -2.49
N ALA A 142 8.05 -23.08 -2.40
CA ALA A 142 9.03 -23.01 -1.31
C ALA A 142 8.92 -21.74 -0.45
N SER A 143 8.47 -21.88 0.81
CA SER A 143 8.47 -20.78 1.77
C SER A 143 9.89 -20.26 1.89
N ASN A 144 10.16 -19.05 1.40
CA ASN A 144 11.47 -18.45 1.55
C ASN A 144 11.80 -18.34 3.06
N PRO A 145 13.05 -18.60 3.46
CA PRO A 145 13.51 -18.48 4.83
C PRO A 145 13.04 -17.17 5.50
N ALA A 146 12.69 -17.23 6.78
CA ALA A 146 12.19 -16.10 7.56
C ALA A 146 10.88 -15.44 7.06
N GLY A 147 10.11 -16.12 6.21
CA GLY A 147 8.84 -15.57 5.68
C GLY A 147 9.06 -14.41 4.73
N LEU A 148 10.23 -14.37 4.08
CA LEU A 148 10.52 -13.39 3.03
C LEU A 148 9.55 -13.56 1.88
N THR A 149 9.10 -12.44 1.33
CA THR A 149 8.30 -12.48 0.10
C THR A 149 9.20 -12.75 -1.09
N GLN A 150 8.60 -13.04 -2.25
CA GLN A 150 9.40 -13.38 -3.44
C GLN A 150 10.36 -12.24 -3.80
N ARG A 151 9.89 -10.99 -3.71
CA ARG A 151 10.71 -9.83 -4.01
C ARG A 151 11.82 -9.59 -3.00
N GLU A 152 11.53 -9.80 -1.72
CA GLU A 152 12.56 -9.72 -0.68
C GLU A 152 13.61 -10.82 -0.86
N ALA A 153 13.22 -12.01 -1.30
CA ALA A 153 14.15 -13.09 -1.65
C ALA A 153 15.01 -12.75 -2.89
N ASP A 154 14.45 -12.07 -3.89
CA ASP A 154 15.22 -11.59 -5.04
C ASP A 154 16.20 -10.48 -4.64
N VAL A 155 15.77 -9.54 -3.78
CA VAL A 155 16.63 -8.47 -3.27
C VAL A 155 17.75 -9.04 -2.39
N ILE A 156 17.46 -9.95 -1.46
CA ILE A 156 18.49 -10.52 -0.57
C ILE A 156 19.49 -11.39 -1.33
N ARG A 157 19.09 -12.04 -2.44
CA ARG A 157 19.99 -12.72 -3.38
C ARG A 157 21.00 -11.76 -3.99
N LEU A 158 20.52 -10.63 -4.51
CA LEU A 158 21.41 -9.62 -5.10
C LEU A 158 22.31 -8.96 -4.03
N ILE A 159 21.83 -8.83 -2.79
CA ILE A 159 22.67 -8.40 -1.65
C ILE A 159 23.79 -9.41 -1.39
N ALA A 160 23.49 -10.72 -1.40
CA ALA A 160 24.49 -11.78 -1.22
C ALA A 160 25.57 -11.76 -2.33
N GLN A 161 25.18 -11.36 -3.54
CA GLN A 161 26.08 -11.16 -4.68
C GLN A 161 26.89 -9.85 -4.63
N GLY A 162 26.72 -9.04 -3.57
CA GLY A 162 27.47 -7.80 -3.36
C GLY A 162 26.97 -6.59 -4.14
N LYS A 163 25.78 -6.66 -4.76
CA LYS A 163 25.19 -5.54 -5.52
C LYS A 163 24.84 -4.38 -4.58
N THR A 164 24.97 -3.16 -5.07
CA THR A 164 24.51 -1.92 -4.43
C THR A 164 23.01 -1.71 -4.66
N ASP A 165 22.34 -0.88 -3.85
CA ASP A 165 20.91 -0.58 -4.05
C ASP A 165 20.61 0.00 -5.44
N ARG A 166 21.57 0.73 -6.02
CA ARG A 166 21.47 1.27 -7.38
C ARG A 166 21.47 0.16 -8.43
N GLU A 167 22.39 -0.80 -8.30
CA GLU A 167 22.47 -1.94 -9.22
C GLU A 167 21.28 -2.87 -9.07
N ILE A 168 20.81 -3.10 -7.84
CA ILE A 168 19.59 -3.88 -7.57
C ILE A 168 18.39 -3.19 -8.21
N ALA A 169 18.26 -1.87 -8.07
CA ALA A 169 17.19 -1.10 -8.68
C ALA A 169 17.19 -1.21 -10.22
N GLU A 170 18.38 -1.16 -10.84
CA GLU A 170 18.55 -1.34 -12.28
C GLU A 170 18.19 -2.76 -12.73
N GLU A 171 18.68 -3.77 -12.02
CA GLU A 171 18.49 -5.19 -12.36
C GLU A 171 17.04 -5.63 -12.17
N LEU A 172 16.39 -5.13 -11.12
CA LEU A 172 15.00 -5.44 -10.80
C LEU A 172 14.01 -4.47 -11.45
N ILE A 173 14.48 -3.45 -12.18
CA ILE A 173 13.69 -2.42 -12.86
C ILE A 173 12.68 -1.76 -11.90
N ILE A 174 13.20 -1.24 -10.78
CA ILE A 174 12.42 -0.54 -9.74
C ILE A 174 13.16 0.70 -9.25
N ALA A 175 12.47 1.57 -8.50
CA ALA A 175 13.12 2.73 -7.89
C ALA A 175 14.08 2.34 -6.77
N ILE A 176 15.19 3.08 -6.62
CA ILE A 176 16.18 2.87 -5.53
C ILE A 176 15.51 2.94 -4.15
N ARG A 177 14.56 3.87 -3.94
CA ARG A 177 13.81 3.99 -2.69
C ARG A 177 13.03 2.71 -2.35
N THR A 178 12.51 2.02 -3.36
CA THR A 178 11.81 0.74 -3.21
C THR A 178 12.79 -0.33 -2.73
N VAL A 179 13.99 -0.39 -3.30
CA VAL A 179 15.07 -1.28 -2.81
C VAL A 179 15.40 -1.00 -1.35
N THR A 180 15.59 0.26 -0.95
CA THR A 180 15.87 0.62 0.45
C THR A 180 14.76 0.16 1.39
N THR A 181 13.50 0.21 0.95
CA THR A 181 12.36 -0.27 1.73
C THR A 181 12.39 -1.80 1.88
N HIS A 182 12.63 -2.53 0.79
CA HIS A 182 12.81 -3.98 0.84
C HIS A 182 13.97 -4.40 1.75
N VAL A 183 15.11 -3.69 1.68
CA VAL A 183 16.26 -3.94 2.57
C VAL A 183 15.84 -3.79 4.04
N GLY A 184 15.11 -2.73 4.39
CA GLY A 184 14.60 -2.54 5.75
C GLY A 184 13.70 -3.69 6.22
N ASN A 185 12.78 -4.14 5.36
CA ASN A 185 11.89 -5.27 5.68
C ASN A 185 12.66 -6.59 5.80
N ILE A 186 13.65 -6.83 4.95
CA ILE A 186 14.55 -7.99 5.03
C ILE A 186 15.28 -8.01 6.38
N LEU A 187 15.86 -6.88 6.80
CA LEU A 187 16.55 -6.79 8.10
C LEU A 187 15.61 -7.13 9.25
N ASN A 188 14.39 -6.59 9.24
CA ASN A 188 13.37 -6.88 10.24
C ASN A 188 12.95 -8.35 10.26
N LYS A 189 12.73 -8.97 9.09
CA LYS A 189 12.27 -10.36 8.97
C LYS A 189 13.36 -11.36 9.31
N THR A 190 14.60 -11.11 8.88
CA THR A 190 15.74 -12.00 9.10
C THR A 190 16.40 -11.83 10.46
N GLY A 191 16.12 -10.71 11.16
CA GLY A 191 16.79 -10.33 12.40
C GLY A 191 18.23 -9.84 12.21
N ALA A 192 18.63 -9.57 10.96
CA ALA A 192 19.96 -9.03 10.65
C ALA A 192 20.06 -7.55 11.07
N ALA A 193 21.16 -7.17 11.72
CA ALA A 193 21.39 -5.79 12.15
C ALA A 193 21.85 -4.87 10.99
N ASN A 194 22.38 -5.44 9.91
CA ASN A 194 22.92 -4.69 8.79
C ASN A 194 22.95 -5.52 7.49
N ARG A 195 23.26 -4.85 6.37
CA ARG A 195 23.32 -5.46 5.03
C ARG A 195 24.28 -6.65 4.95
N ALA A 196 25.43 -6.61 5.64
CA ALA A 196 26.41 -7.70 5.60
C ALA A 196 25.89 -8.94 6.35
N GLU A 197 25.17 -8.74 7.45
CA GLU A 197 24.48 -9.82 8.15
C GLU A 197 23.32 -10.41 7.32
N ALA A 198 22.60 -9.58 6.57
CA ALA A 198 21.58 -10.05 5.62
C ALA A 198 22.19 -10.89 4.49
N ALA A 199 23.33 -10.47 3.94
CA ALA A 199 24.09 -11.27 2.96
C ALA A 199 24.49 -12.63 3.55
N SER A 200 24.99 -12.64 4.79
CA SER A 200 25.37 -13.86 5.50
C SER A 200 24.17 -14.77 5.76
N PHE A 201 23.00 -14.19 6.08
CA PHE A 201 21.75 -14.94 6.24
C PHE A 201 21.36 -15.63 4.93
N ALA A 202 21.43 -14.91 3.80
CA ALA A 202 21.10 -15.46 2.49
C ALA A 202 21.96 -16.68 2.15
N THR A 203 23.29 -16.59 2.27
CA THR A 203 24.20 -17.72 2.02
C THR A 203 23.91 -18.92 2.93
N ARG A 204 23.64 -18.69 4.23
CA ARG A 204 23.32 -19.78 5.16
C ARG A 204 22.03 -20.54 4.80
N HIS A 205 21.12 -19.89 4.08
CA HIS A 205 19.84 -20.46 3.71
C HIS A 205 19.70 -20.75 2.21
N GLY A 206 20.81 -20.75 1.45
CA GLY A 206 20.82 -21.07 0.02
C GLY A 206 20.08 -20.06 -0.85
N LEU A 207 20.15 -18.78 -0.47
CA LEU A 207 19.57 -17.64 -1.18
C LEU A 207 20.67 -16.76 -1.81
N ASP A 208 21.77 -17.34 -2.30
CA ASP A 208 22.89 -16.65 -2.96
C ASP A 208 22.89 -16.81 -4.50
#